data_AF-A0A497GR41-F1
#
_entry.id   AF-A0A497GR41-F1
#
_cell.length_a   1.000
_cell.length_b   1.000
_cell.length_c   1.000
_cell.angle_alpha   90.00
_cell.angle_beta   90.00
_cell.angle_gamma   90.00
#
_symmetry.space_group_name_H-M   'P 1'
#
loop_
_entity.id
_entity.type
_entity.pdbx_description
1 polymer ?
#
loop_
_entity_poly.entity_id
_entity_poly.type
_entity_poly.pdbx_seq_one_letter_code
_entity_poly.pdbx_strand_id
1 'polypeptide(L)'
;MFRMVLVIDQSLLKYEDNRRKFEEAKRLLELIRYYYGIPYEVWYVDEVKTERIYEEMLKPKSRLIRENSEILCSMGIKVYVETVARKFKSRSGYIYLHYSLLVLYNDEVIWAGWSDEVLEFLKALVGKGVTLLDSLKISIRKGASVPSTLTESNLLSNLASLLEKDGYEVFINVRHNMNAGEEPTYLFTPDADIIAIRENEVLGFEVKGYRRVRDRLEPAPPHEDIGEAIMYLANPLYFNYMNTNYSGGVFDKVYLCYPKREDVEGIRSIVEKCTPIGLLVLEDSVKRNNWRAGMILEAKRNPLLNEEKKRIMIKEKYVLLRYAYAGTYKGLLQRYLTQWYQS
;
A
#
# COMPACT_ATOMS: atom_id res chain seq x y z
N MET A 1 -4.08 -21.18 8.61
CA MET A 1 -4.89 -22.33 8.15
C MET A 1 -4.71 -22.48 6.65
N PHE A 2 -4.49 -23.72 6.19
CA PHE A 2 -4.36 -24.00 4.76
C PHE A 2 -5.72 -23.94 4.07
N ARG A 3 -5.74 -23.41 2.84
CA ARG A 3 -6.87 -23.53 1.91
C ARG A 3 -6.36 -23.61 0.47
N MET A 4 -7.17 -24.14 -0.43
CA MET A 4 -6.83 -24.26 -1.84
C MET A 4 -7.81 -23.49 -2.72
N VAL A 5 -7.30 -22.94 -3.82
CA VAL A 5 -8.12 -22.30 -4.84
C VAL A 5 -7.75 -22.88 -6.20
N LEU A 6 -8.71 -23.52 -6.85
CA LEU A 6 -8.57 -23.98 -8.23
C LEU A 6 -9.08 -22.88 -9.17
N VAL A 7 -8.19 -22.34 -9.99
CA VAL A 7 -8.47 -21.24 -10.92
C VAL A 7 -8.72 -21.79 -12.32
N ILE A 8 -9.86 -21.46 -12.92
CA ILE A 8 -10.29 -21.99 -14.21
C ILE A 8 -10.91 -20.91 -15.09
N ASP A 9 -10.54 -20.92 -16.36
CA ASP A 9 -11.28 -20.24 -17.41
C ASP A 9 -12.40 -21.16 -17.89
N GLN A 10 -13.64 -20.75 -17.65
CA GLN A 10 -14.84 -21.53 -17.98
C GLN A 10 -14.97 -21.80 -19.48
N SER A 11 -14.45 -20.91 -20.32
CA SER A 11 -14.49 -21.06 -21.78
C SER A 11 -13.67 -22.26 -22.26
N LEU A 12 -12.71 -22.73 -21.46
CA LEU A 12 -11.84 -23.86 -21.79
C LEU A 12 -12.43 -25.23 -21.41
N LEU A 13 -13.51 -25.27 -20.61
CA LEU A 13 -14.21 -26.50 -20.24
C LEU A 13 -15.06 -27.09 -21.37
N LYS A 14 -15.12 -26.40 -22.52
CA LYS A 14 -15.69 -26.95 -23.77
C LYS A 14 -14.78 -28.01 -24.40
N TYR A 15 -13.49 -28.00 -24.06
CA TYR A 15 -12.54 -29.00 -24.54
C TYR A 15 -12.53 -30.21 -23.60
N GLU A 16 -12.67 -31.41 -24.16
CA GLU A 16 -12.86 -32.64 -23.39
C GLU A 16 -11.69 -32.93 -22.43
N ASP A 17 -10.46 -32.71 -22.87
CA ASP A 17 -9.26 -32.94 -22.05
C ASP A 17 -9.23 -32.02 -20.81
N ASN A 18 -9.49 -30.72 -21.00
CA ASN A 18 -9.57 -29.76 -19.90
C ASN A 18 -10.71 -30.09 -18.93
N ARG A 19 -11.84 -30.57 -19.45
CA ARG A 19 -12.96 -31.01 -18.61
C ARG A 19 -12.57 -32.22 -17.77
N ARG A 20 -11.92 -33.22 -18.35
CA ARG A 20 -11.46 -34.42 -17.62
C ARG A 20 -10.46 -34.05 -16.52
N LYS A 21 -9.48 -33.20 -16.84
CA LYS A 21 -8.51 -32.70 -15.86
C LYS A 21 -9.20 -31.94 -14.72
N PHE A 22 -10.16 -31.07 -15.05
CA PHE A 22 -10.96 -30.36 -14.04
C PHE A 22 -11.72 -31.30 -13.09
N GLU A 23 -12.48 -32.26 -13.63
CA GLU A 23 -13.24 -33.19 -12.82
C GLU A 23 -12.31 -34.06 -11.94
N GLU A 24 -11.15 -34.48 -12.47
CA GLU A 24 -10.16 -35.21 -11.67
C GLU A 24 -9.60 -34.36 -10.53
N ALA A 25 -9.19 -33.10 -10.81
CA ALA A 25 -8.70 -32.18 -9.79
C ALA A 25 -9.77 -31.91 -8.72
N LYS A 26 -11.02 -31.67 -9.13
CA LYS A 26 -12.14 -31.45 -8.22
C LYS A 26 -12.38 -32.66 -7.33
N ARG A 27 -12.39 -33.87 -7.90
CA ARG A 27 -12.51 -35.13 -7.13
C ARG A 27 -11.40 -35.25 -6.09
N LEU A 28 -10.15 -34.95 -6.46
CA LEU A 28 -9.02 -35.02 -5.52
C LEU A 28 -9.16 -33.97 -4.40
N LEU A 29 -9.60 -32.75 -4.72
CA LEU A 29 -9.87 -31.69 -3.74
C LEU A 29 -11.00 -32.08 -2.77
N GLU A 30 -12.04 -32.74 -3.25
CA GLU A 30 -13.12 -33.29 -2.39
C GLU A 30 -12.58 -34.34 -1.41
N LEU A 31 -11.72 -35.26 -1.89
CA LEU A 31 -11.05 -36.24 -1.02
C LEU A 31 -10.15 -35.55 0.01
N ILE A 32 -9.38 -34.55 -0.38
CA ILE A 32 -8.49 -33.80 0.52
C ILE A 32 -9.32 -33.08 1.60
N ARG A 33 -10.43 -32.45 1.22
CA ARG A 33 -11.35 -31.81 2.16
C ARG A 33 -11.95 -32.83 3.14
N TYR A 34 -12.36 -33.99 2.63
CA TYR A 34 -12.97 -35.05 3.45
C TYR A 34 -11.96 -35.65 4.45
N TYR A 35 -10.77 -36.04 4.00
CA TYR A 35 -9.78 -36.72 4.85
C TYR A 35 -9.00 -35.78 5.77
N TYR A 36 -8.71 -34.56 5.32
CA TYR A 36 -7.78 -33.65 6.01
C TYR A 36 -8.43 -32.35 6.47
N GLY A 37 -9.71 -32.13 6.19
CA GLY A 37 -10.43 -30.92 6.59
C GLY A 37 -9.93 -29.65 5.91
N ILE A 38 -9.16 -29.75 4.83
CA ILE A 38 -8.60 -28.58 4.13
C ILE A 38 -9.66 -28.03 3.16
N PRO A 39 -10.15 -26.79 3.36
CA PRO A 39 -11.16 -26.21 2.49
C PRO A 39 -10.57 -25.86 1.11
N TYR A 40 -11.43 -25.90 0.09
CA TYR A 40 -11.09 -25.42 -1.24
C TYR A 40 -12.22 -24.63 -1.88
N GLU A 41 -11.85 -23.78 -2.83
CA GLU A 41 -12.74 -23.00 -3.67
C GLU A 41 -12.39 -23.22 -5.16
N VAL A 42 -13.36 -22.94 -6.03
CA VAL A 42 -13.14 -22.88 -7.48
C VAL A 42 -13.41 -21.46 -7.94
N TRP A 43 -12.41 -20.82 -8.54
CA TRP A 43 -12.53 -19.47 -9.08
C TRP A 43 -12.61 -19.52 -10.60
N TYR A 44 -13.74 -19.03 -11.12
CA TYR A 44 -13.92 -18.80 -12.54
C TYR A 44 -13.42 -17.41 -12.90
N VAL A 45 -12.43 -17.35 -13.81
CA VAL A 45 -11.71 -16.13 -14.16
C VAL A 45 -11.97 -15.68 -15.59
N ASP A 46 -11.96 -14.36 -15.76
CA ASP A 46 -11.85 -13.65 -17.04
C ASP A 46 -10.44 -13.00 -17.11
N GLU A 47 -10.15 -12.25 -18.19
CA GLU A 47 -8.85 -11.58 -18.36
C GLU A 47 -8.54 -10.61 -17.21
N VAL A 48 -9.53 -9.84 -16.73
CA VAL A 48 -9.35 -8.83 -15.67
C VAL A 48 -9.01 -9.50 -14.33
N LYS A 49 -9.74 -10.55 -13.96
CA LYS A 49 -9.46 -11.33 -12.74
C LYS A 49 -8.11 -12.06 -12.83
N THR A 50 -7.75 -12.52 -14.02
CA THR A 50 -6.47 -13.19 -14.29
C THR A 50 -5.29 -12.24 -14.00
N GLU A 51 -5.34 -11.02 -14.53
CA GLU A 51 -4.30 -10.02 -14.28
C GLU A 51 -4.18 -9.68 -12.79
N ARG A 52 -5.32 -9.50 -12.11
CA ARG A 52 -5.34 -9.20 -10.68
C ARG A 52 -4.72 -10.31 -9.82
N ILE A 53 -5.08 -11.57 -10.06
CA ILE A 53 -4.51 -12.72 -9.33
C ILE A 53 -2.98 -12.78 -9.56
N TYR A 54 -2.54 -12.56 -10.80
CA TYR A 54 -1.12 -12.59 -11.13
C TYR A 54 -0.34 -11.46 -10.43
N GLU A 55 -0.78 -10.21 -10.58
CA GLU A 55 -0.07 -9.04 -10.07
C GLU A 55 -0.15 -8.91 -8.55
N GLU A 56 -1.30 -9.21 -7.93
CA GLU A 56 -1.52 -9.01 -6.49
C GLU A 56 -1.17 -10.24 -5.65
N MET A 57 -1.39 -11.46 -6.15
CA MET A 57 -1.25 -12.68 -5.33
C MET A 57 0.01 -13.48 -5.67
N LEU A 58 0.34 -13.64 -6.95
CA LEU A 58 1.44 -14.52 -7.37
C LEU A 58 2.78 -13.80 -7.45
N LYS A 59 2.85 -12.71 -8.21
CA LYS A 59 4.10 -11.98 -8.48
C LYS A 59 4.82 -11.54 -7.20
N PRO A 60 4.14 -11.03 -6.14
CA PRO A 60 4.80 -10.68 -4.88
C PRO A 60 5.38 -11.89 -4.14
N LYS A 61 4.92 -13.12 -4.46
CA LYS A 61 5.33 -14.38 -3.84
C LYS A 61 6.21 -15.23 -4.72
N SER A 62 6.70 -14.70 -5.84
CA SER A 62 7.49 -15.44 -6.84
C SER A 62 8.66 -16.23 -6.25
N ARG A 63 9.40 -15.63 -5.30
CA ARG A 63 10.50 -16.31 -4.61
C ARG A 63 10.02 -17.49 -3.77
N LEU A 64 8.99 -17.29 -2.94
CA LEU A 64 8.45 -18.31 -2.06
C LEU A 64 7.87 -19.49 -2.85
N ILE A 65 7.11 -19.19 -3.89
CA ILE A 65 6.52 -20.20 -4.78
C ILE A 65 7.64 -21.07 -5.40
N ARG A 66 8.72 -20.45 -5.87
CA ARG A 66 9.87 -21.18 -6.41
C ARG A 66 10.55 -22.06 -5.36
N GLU A 67 10.84 -21.53 -4.18
CA GLU A 67 11.46 -22.30 -3.08
C GLU A 67 10.59 -23.49 -2.65
N ASN A 68 9.26 -23.33 -2.64
CA ASN A 68 8.34 -24.43 -2.36
C ASN A 68 8.26 -25.45 -3.51
N SER A 69 8.39 -25.03 -4.77
CA SER A 69 8.57 -25.96 -5.88
C SER A 69 9.87 -26.77 -5.75
N GLU A 70 10.97 -26.17 -5.27
CA GLU A 70 12.24 -26.87 -5.01
C GLU A 70 12.04 -27.99 -3.96
N ILE A 71 11.31 -27.69 -2.88
CA ILE A 71 10.96 -28.67 -1.83
C ILE A 71 10.12 -29.82 -2.41
N LEU A 72 9.03 -29.50 -3.12
CA LEU A 72 8.16 -30.49 -3.72
C LEU A 72 8.92 -31.40 -4.71
N CYS A 73 9.79 -30.82 -5.52
CA CYS A 73 10.65 -31.55 -6.44
C CYS A 73 11.60 -32.50 -5.69
N SER A 74 12.22 -32.04 -4.58
CA SER A 74 13.08 -32.88 -3.73
C SER A 74 12.34 -34.06 -3.08
N MET A 75 11.01 -33.96 -2.93
CA MET A 75 10.14 -35.03 -2.42
C MET A 75 9.60 -35.97 -3.53
N GLY A 76 10.11 -35.84 -4.76
CA GLY A 76 9.75 -36.66 -5.91
C GLY A 76 8.46 -36.24 -6.63
N ILE A 77 7.92 -35.05 -6.34
CA ILE A 77 6.69 -34.55 -6.98
C ILE A 77 7.08 -33.78 -8.23
N LYS A 78 6.45 -34.12 -9.37
CA LYS A 78 6.75 -33.50 -10.67
C LYS A 78 6.14 -32.11 -10.77
N VAL A 79 6.90 -31.11 -10.35
CA VAL A 79 6.56 -29.68 -10.45
C VAL A 79 7.68 -28.88 -11.11
N TYR A 80 7.35 -27.77 -11.75
CA TYR A 80 8.31 -26.86 -12.35
C TYR A 80 8.89 -25.90 -11.31
N VAL A 81 10.22 -25.90 -11.22
CA VAL A 81 11.00 -24.98 -10.39
C VAL A 81 11.34 -23.73 -11.19
N GLU A 82 10.39 -22.82 -11.28
CA GLU A 82 10.51 -21.59 -12.07
C GLU A 82 9.93 -20.38 -11.33
N THR A 83 10.30 -19.18 -11.78
CA THR A 83 9.67 -17.95 -11.26
C THR A 83 8.24 -17.84 -11.75
N VAL A 84 7.40 -17.09 -11.03
CA VAL A 84 6.00 -16.83 -11.43
C VAL A 84 5.91 -16.27 -12.86
N ALA A 85 6.83 -15.37 -13.23
CA ALA A 85 6.86 -14.80 -14.57
C ALA A 85 7.12 -15.87 -15.65
N ARG A 86 8.06 -16.81 -15.42
CA ARG A 86 8.34 -17.87 -16.40
C ARG A 86 7.23 -18.93 -16.46
N LYS A 87 6.53 -19.13 -15.35
CA LYS A 87 5.50 -20.16 -15.20
C LYS A 87 4.13 -19.73 -15.70
N PHE A 88 3.77 -18.47 -15.47
CA PHE A 88 2.42 -17.96 -15.71
C PHE A 88 2.37 -16.78 -16.69
N LYS A 89 3.49 -16.36 -17.31
CA LYS A 89 3.51 -15.24 -18.26
C LYS A 89 4.31 -15.57 -19.53
N SER A 90 3.73 -15.27 -20.68
CA SER A 90 4.38 -15.41 -21.98
C SER A 90 5.45 -14.33 -22.19
N ARG A 91 6.32 -14.53 -23.19
CA ARG A 91 7.24 -13.47 -23.65
C ARG A 91 6.52 -12.25 -24.19
N SER A 92 5.34 -12.42 -24.79
CA SER A 92 4.49 -11.32 -25.28
C SER A 92 3.67 -10.64 -24.17
N GLY A 93 3.78 -11.11 -22.92
CA GLY A 93 3.12 -10.53 -21.76
C GLY A 93 1.76 -11.13 -21.41
N TYR A 94 1.30 -12.15 -22.13
CA TYR A 94 0.03 -12.83 -21.84
C TYR A 94 0.13 -13.68 -20.58
N ILE A 95 -0.88 -13.61 -19.70
CA ILE A 95 -0.89 -14.32 -18.42
C ILE A 95 -1.70 -15.61 -18.53
N TYR A 96 -1.09 -16.75 -18.20
CA TYR A 96 -1.70 -18.07 -18.21
C TYR A 96 -2.05 -18.48 -16.78
N LEU A 97 -3.28 -18.25 -16.33
CA LEU A 97 -3.77 -18.79 -15.05
C LEU A 97 -4.83 -19.87 -15.20
N HIS A 98 -5.24 -20.18 -16.43
CA HIS A 98 -6.18 -21.25 -16.68
C HIS A 98 -5.64 -22.56 -16.11
N TYR A 99 -6.48 -23.27 -15.35
CA TYR A 99 -6.14 -24.53 -14.72
C TYR A 99 -4.89 -24.42 -13.82
N SER A 100 -4.96 -23.50 -12.86
CA SER A 100 -3.92 -23.33 -11.83
C SER A 100 -4.46 -23.67 -10.46
N LEU A 101 -3.61 -24.24 -9.60
CA LEU A 101 -3.92 -24.44 -8.19
C LEU A 101 -3.10 -23.47 -7.35
N LEU A 102 -3.79 -22.70 -6.52
CA LEU A 102 -3.17 -21.88 -5.49
C LEU A 102 -3.30 -22.60 -4.15
N VAL A 103 -2.19 -22.76 -3.44
CA VAL A 103 -2.16 -23.23 -2.06
C VAL A 103 -1.89 -22.02 -1.18
N LEU A 104 -2.82 -21.76 -0.26
CA LEU A 104 -2.78 -20.59 0.60
C LEU A 104 -2.62 -21.01 2.07
N TYR A 105 -1.94 -20.17 2.83
CA TYR A 105 -1.90 -20.24 4.28
C TYR A 105 -2.22 -18.85 4.85
N ASN A 106 -3.32 -18.71 5.60
CA ASN A 106 -3.83 -17.41 6.09
C ASN A 106 -3.97 -16.37 4.96
N ASP A 107 -4.62 -16.76 3.86
CA ASP A 107 -4.88 -15.93 2.67
C ASP A 107 -3.65 -15.50 1.85
N GLU A 108 -2.46 -15.96 2.24
CA GLU A 108 -1.23 -15.73 1.49
C GLU A 108 -0.91 -16.95 0.62
N VAL A 109 -0.65 -16.72 -0.68
CA VAL A 109 -0.22 -17.79 -1.58
C VAL A 109 1.18 -18.25 -1.16
N ILE A 110 1.30 -19.53 -0.77
CA ILE A 110 2.58 -20.16 -0.45
C ILE A 110 3.13 -20.97 -1.61
N TRP A 111 2.25 -21.52 -2.45
CA TRP A 111 2.64 -22.25 -3.65
C TRP A 111 1.57 -22.11 -4.74
N ALA A 112 2.00 -22.16 -6.00
CA ALA A 112 1.11 -22.16 -7.15
C ALA A 112 1.62 -23.13 -8.23
N GLY A 113 0.73 -23.98 -8.72
CA GLY A 113 0.96 -24.93 -9.81
C GLY A 113 0.09 -24.61 -11.02
N TRP A 114 0.57 -24.94 -12.22
CA TRP A 114 -0.18 -24.79 -13.47
C TRP A 114 -0.21 -26.10 -14.24
N SER A 115 -1.30 -26.35 -14.98
CA SER A 115 -1.39 -27.53 -15.87
C SER A 115 -1.21 -28.85 -15.09
N ASP A 116 -0.41 -29.78 -15.61
CA ASP A 116 -0.24 -31.12 -15.07
C ASP A 116 0.34 -31.15 -13.64
N GLU A 117 1.06 -30.10 -13.23
CA GLU A 117 1.57 -29.97 -11.85
C GLU A 117 0.45 -29.99 -10.80
N VAL A 118 -0.75 -29.50 -11.17
CA VAL A 118 -1.92 -29.48 -10.29
C VAL A 118 -2.30 -30.90 -9.89
N LEU A 119 -2.38 -31.82 -10.87
CA LEU A 119 -2.77 -33.20 -10.60
C LEU A 119 -1.67 -33.96 -9.85
N GLU A 120 -0.40 -33.75 -10.21
CA GLU A 120 0.75 -34.34 -9.53
C GLU A 120 0.79 -33.93 -8.05
N PHE A 121 0.60 -32.64 -7.78
CA PHE A 121 0.54 -32.13 -6.41
C PHE A 121 -0.66 -32.70 -5.63
N LEU A 122 -1.87 -32.66 -6.21
CA LEU A 122 -3.08 -33.16 -5.53
C LEU A 122 -3.01 -34.66 -5.24
N LYS A 123 -2.48 -35.47 -6.16
CA LYS A 123 -2.26 -36.91 -5.96
C LYS A 123 -1.28 -37.16 -4.82
N ALA A 124 -0.16 -36.42 -4.80
CA ALA A 124 0.80 -36.51 -3.71
C ALA A 124 0.17 -36.09 -2.36
N LEU A 125 -0.67 -35.06 -2.36
CA LEU A 125 -1.34 -34.59 -1.15
C LEU A 125 -2.39 -35.56 -0.62
N VAL A 126 -3.14 -36.23 -1.50
CA VAL A 126 -4.07 -37.30 -1.10
C VAL A 126 -3.31 -38.41 -0.37
N GLY A 127 -2.12 -38.81 -0.86
CA GLY A 127 -1.33 -39.90 -0.26
C GLY A 127 -0.55 -39.50 1.00
N LYS A 128 0.04 -38.31 1.02
CA LYS A 128 0.92 -37.85 2.11
C LYS A 128 0.19 -37.01 3.18
N GLY A 129 -1.01 -36.52 2.87
CA GLY A 129 -1.80 -35.70 3.78
C GLY A 129 -1.12 -34.41 4.23
N VAL A 130 -1.49 -33.91 5.41
CA VAL A 130 -1.04 -32.60 5.94
C VAL A 130 0.49 -32.51 6.04
N THR A 131 1.20 -33.63 6.26
CA THR A 131 2.67 -33.66 6.32
C THR A 131 3.34 -33.12 5.06
N LEU A 132 2.70 -33.24 3.89
CA LEU A 132 3.20 -32.63 2.66
C LEU A 132 3.13 -31.10 2.75
N LEU A 133 2.04 -30.55 3.27
CA LEU A 133 1.88 -29.10 3.43
C LEU A 133 2.79 -28.55 4.52
N ASP A 134 3.00 -29.30 5.60
CA ASP A 134 3.91 -28.93 6.70
C ASP A 134 5.38 -28.86 6.25
N SER A 135 5.74 -29.57 5.18
CA SER A 135 7.07 -29.50 4.58
C SER A 135 7.32 -28.20 3.79
N LEU A 136 6.26 -27.50 3.38
CA LEU A 136 6.39 -26.27 2.61
C LEU A 136 6.83 -25.12 3.51
N LYS A 137 7.72 -24.27 3.00
CA LYS A 137 7.98 -22.97 3.59
C LYS A 137 6.70 -22.18 3.53
N ILE A 138 6.11 -21.98 4.69
CA ILE A 138 5.17 -20.89 4.87
C ILE A 138 6.05 -19.64 4.92
N SER A 139 5.75 -18.62 4.11
CA SER A 139 6.19 -17.27 4.49
C SER A 139 5.45 -16.97 5.78
N ILE A 140 6.04 -17.37 6.89
CA ILE A 140 5.63 -16.91 8.20
C ILE A 140 6.09 -15.45 8.19
N ARG A 141 5.28 -14.61 7.56
CA ARG A 141 4.97 -13.33 8.16
C ARG A 141 4.45 -13.70 9.55
N LYS A 142 5.37 -13.81 10.50
CA LYS A 142 5.12 -13.99 11.93
C LYS A 142 4.47 -12.71 12.46
N GLY A 143 3.13 -12.64 12.41
CA GLY A 143 2.32 -11.44 12.66
C GLY A 143 1.30 -11.11 11.55
N ALA A 144 0.13 -10.62 11.94
CA ALA A 144 -0.93 -10.15 11.05
C ALA A 144 -0.38 -9.20 9.96
N SER A 145 -0.96 -9.23 8.76
CA SER A 145 -0.83 -8.07 7.86
C SER A 145 -1.33 -6.85 8.62
N VAL A 146 -0.66 -5.70 8.45
CA VAL A 146 -1.24 -4.43 8.91
C VAL A 146 -2.61 -4.35 8.22
N PRO A 147 -3.74 -4.25 8.95
CA PRO A 147 -5.03 -4.04 8.34
C PRO A 147 -4.91 -2.90 7.34
N SER A 148 -5.45 -3.05 6.13
CA SER A 148 -5.30 -2.02 5.10
C SER A 148 -5.74 -0.64 5.61
N THR A 149 -6.77 -0.58 6.45
CA THR A 149 -7.25 0.66 7.10
C THR A 149 -6.24 1.36 8.00
N LEU A 150 -5.18 0.67 8.44
CA LEU A 150 -4.13 1.17 9.32
C LEU A 150 -2.79 1.39 8.61
N THR A 151 -2.73 1.19 7.28
CA THR A 151 -1.54 1.51 6.50
C THR A 151 -1.47 3.01 6.25
N GLU A 152 -0.25 3.55 6.23
CA GLU A 152 0.01 4.98 6.00
C GLU A 152 -0.64 5.48 4.71
N SER A 153 -0.51 4.75 3.61
CA SER A 153 -1.13 5.10 2.33
C SER A 153 -2.66 5.26 2.40
N ASN A 154 -3.37 4.40 3.13
CA ASN A 154 -4.82 4.53 3.28
C ASN A 154 -5.19 5.65 4.26
N LEU A 155 -4.39 5.86 5.29
CA LEU A 155 -4.57 6.96 6.26
C LEU A 155 -4.37 8.33 5.60
N LEU A 156 -3.31 8.47 4.78
CA LEU A 156 -3.08 9.64 3.91
C LEU A 156 -4.28 9.89 3.01
N SER A 157 -4.75 8.86 2.30
CA SER A 157 -5.88 8.98 1.36
C SER A 157 -7.17 9.40 2.07
N ASN A 158 -7.45 8.83 3.23
CA ASN A 158 -8.63 9.17 4.03
C ASN A 158 -8.55 10.61 4.56
N LEU A 159 -7.41 11.02 5.11
CA LEU A 159 -7.23 12.39 5.62
C LEU A 159 -7.35 13.41 4.48
N ALA A 160 -6.72 13.14 3.34
CA ALA A 160 -6.82 13.99 2.15
C ALA A 160 -8.27 14.19 1.73
N SER A 161 -9.06 13.11 1.61
CA SER A 161 -10.49 13.20 1.28
C SER A 161 -11.31 14.00 2.29
N LEU A 162 -10.95 13.98 3.58
CA LEU A 162 -11.63 14.79 4.60
C LEU A 162 -11.26 16.27 4.49
N LEU A 163 -10.00 16.59 4.19
CA LEU A 163 -9.52 17.95 3.97
C LEU A 163 -10.11 18.57 2.70
N GLU A 164 -10.19 17.82 1.61
CA GLU A 164 -10.84 18.25 0.36
C GLU A 164 -12.32 18.59 0.59
N LYS A 165 -13.04 17.75 1.36
CA LYS A 165 -14.44 18.03 1.74
C LYS A 165 -14.59 19.30 2.57
N ASP A 166 -13.57 19.66 3.34
CA ASP A 166 -13.49 20.92 4.12
C ASP A 166 -12.95 22.10 3.29
N GLY A 167 -12.82 21.92 1.96
CA GLY A 167 -12.48 22.98 1.01
C GLY A 167 -10.98 23.26 0.85
N TYR A 168 -10.10 22.35 1.29
CA TYR A 168 -8.66 22.48 1.04
C TYR A 168 -8.27 21.90 -0.32
N GLU A 169 -7.29 22.52 -0.97
CA GLU A 169 -6.49 21.91 -2.03
C GLU A 169 -5.39 21.05 -1.38
N VAL A 170 -5.34 19.76 -1.71
CA VAL A 170 -4.50 18.79 -1.01
C VAL A 170 -3.43 18.20 -1.94
N PHE A 171 -2.19 18.17 -1.46
CA PHE A 171 -1.04 17.60 -2.15
C PHE A 171 -0.45 16.49 -1.27
N ILE A 172 -0.35 15.28 -1.81
CA ILE A 172 0.10 14.08 -1.07
C ILE A 172 1.50 13.68 -1.53
N ASN A 173 2.38 13.33 -0.59
CA ASN A 173 3.75 12.86 -0.81
C ASN A 173 4.54 13.83 -1.70
N VAL A 174 4.57 15.11 -1.32
CA VAL A 174 5.29 16.16 -2.05
C VAL A 174 6.78 16.00 -1.84
N ARG A 175 7.48 15.70 -2.94
CA ARG A 175 8.93 15.54 -3.00
C ARG A 175 9.63 16.83 -3.41
N HIS A 176 10.95 16.89 -3.27
CA HIS A 176 11.76 18.01 -3.72
C HIS A 176 11.87 18.15 -5.25
N ASN A 177 12.07 19.37 -5.73
CA ASN A 177 12.32 19.68 -7.14
C ASN A 177 13.71 20.34 -7.38
N MET A 178 14.60 20.29 -6.39
CA MET A 178 15.88 21.03 -6.41
C MET A 178 16.76 20.80 -7.65
N ASN A 179 16.62 19.65 -8.30
CA ASN A 179 17.40 19.27 -9.48
C ASN A 179 16.62 19.37 -10.81
N ALA A 180 15.40 19.92 -10.79
CA ALA A 180 14.49 19.90 -11.94
C ALA A 180 14.51 21.19 -12.79
N GLY A 181 15.17 22.25 -12.33
CA GLY A 181 15.21 23.54 -13.04
C GLY A 181 13.88 24.29 -13.04
N GLU A 182 13.00 24.00 -12.07
CA GLU A 182 11.72 24.69 -11.90
C GLU A 182 11.81 25.82 -10.87
N GLU A 183 10.87 26.76 -10.99
CA GLU A 183 10.77 27.95 -10.15
C GLU A 183 9.38 28.00 -9.48
N PRO A 184 9.28 28.05 -8.14
CA PRO A 184 10.37 28.03 -7.17
C PRO A 184 11.06 26.66 -7.10
N THR A 185 12.34 26.70 -6.78
CA THR A 185 13.14 25.52 -6.46
C THR A 185 13.09 25.27 -4.96
N TYR A 186 12.77 24.06 -4.51
CA TYR A 186 12.64 23.72 -3.09
C TYR A 186 13.13 22.30 -2.74
N LEU A 187 13.49 22.15 -1.48
CA LEU A 187 13.84 20.86 -0.85
C LEU A 187 13.02 20.68 0.43
N PHE A 188 12.06 19.77 0.39
CA PHE A 188 11.45 19.23 1.60
C PHE A 188 12.39 18.16 2.16
N THR A 189 12.73 18.26 3.43
CA THR A 189 13.40 17.18 4.16
C THR A 189 12.93 17.19 5.61
N PRO A 190 12.20 16.15 6.06
CA PRO A 190 11.65 15.05 5.24
C PRO A 190 10.69 15.54 4.15
N ASP A 191 10.39 14.69 3.17
CA ASP A 191 9.32 14.91 2.18
C ASP A 191 8.00 15.18 2.90
N ALA A 192 7.09 15.95 2.30
CA ALA A 192 5.82 16.29 2.94
C ALA A 192 4.71 15.29 2.60
N ASP A 193 4.20 14.59 3.60
CA ASP A 193 3.12 13.62 3.52
C ASP A 193 1.83 14.25 2.99
N ILE A 194 1.33 15.30 3.66
CA ILE A 194 0.22 16.12 3.14
C ILE A 194 0.54 17.60 3.34
N ILE A 195 0.39 18.36 2.25
CA ILE A 195 0.25 19.82 2.25
C ILE A 195 -1.20 20.13 1.92
N ALA A 196 -1.89 20.90 2.77
CA ALA A 196 -3.25 21.36 2.52
C ALA A 196 -3.30 22.88 2.47
N ILE A 197 -3.82 23.44 1.39
CA ILE A 197 -3.87 24.89 1.14
C ILE A 197 -5.32 25.33 1.02
N ARG A 198 -5.71 26.36 1.77
CA ARG A 198 -7.01 27.03 1.63
C ARG A 198 -6.81 28.52 1.80
N GLU A 199 -7.09 29.28 0.74
CA GLU A 199 -6.83 30.72 0.69
C GLU A 199 -5.37 31.05 1.06
N ASN A 200 -5.13 31.67 2.21
CA ASN A 200 -3.79 32.03 2.72
C ASN A 200 -3.30 31.12 3.86
N GLU A 201 -4.04 30.05 4.17
CA GLU A 201 -3.68 29.05 5.17
C GLU A 201 -3.01 27.84 4.49
N VAL A 202 -1.86 27.44 5.02
CA VAL A 202 -1.11 26.24 4.61
C VAL A 202 -0.89 25.35 5.82
N LEU A 203 -1.43 24.14 5.77
CA LEU A 203 -1.30 23.13 6.82
C LEU A 203 -0.37 22.00 6.35
N GLY A 204 0.51 21.55 7.24
CA GLY A 204 1.33 20.36 7.04
C GLY A 204 0.85 19.23 7.94
N PHE A 205 0.71 18.03 7.39
CA PHE A 205 0.38 16.84 8.17
C PHE A 205 1.42 15.76 7.93
N GLU A 206 2.06 15.30 9.01
CA GLU A 206 2.89 14.11 9.05
C GLU A 206 1.99 12.94 9.51
N VAL A 207 1.85 11.90 8.69
CA VAL A 207 0.90 10.81 8.90
C VAL A 207 1.64 9.52 9.19
N LYS A 208 1.36 8.92 10.35
CA LYS A 208 1.98 7.66 10.76
C LYS A 208 1.03 6.50 10.62
N GLY A 209 1.42 5.52 9.80
CA GLY A 209 0.76 4.23 9.72
C GLY A 209 1.32 3.22 10.72
N TYR A 210 0.62 2.10 10.87
CA TYR A 210 1.19 0.94 11.54
C TYR A 210 2.23 0.31 10.62
N ARG A 211 3.40 0.04 11.19
CA ARG A 211 4.40 -0.81 10.57
C ARG A 211 4.46 -2.12 11.32
N ARG A 212 5.08 -3.08 10.66
CA ARG A 212 5.33 -4.37 11.26
C ARG A 212 6.77 -4.40 11.77
N VAL A 213 6.92 -4.59 13.07
CA VAL A 213 8.22 -4.83 13.69
C VAL A 213 8.17 -6.21 14.35
N ARG A 214 8.92 -7.15 13.77
CA ARG A 214 8.88 -8.57 14.15
C ARG A 214 7.44 -9.13 14.12
N ASP A 215 6.90 -9.46 15.29
CA ASP A 215 5.60 -10.13 15.50
C ASP A 215 4.49 -9.16 15.96
N ARG A 216 4.76 -7.86 16.05
CA ARG A 216 3.82 -6.84 16.52
C ARG A 216 3.53 -5.81 15.43
N LEU A 217 2.28 -5.33 15.43
CA LEU A 217 1.89 -4.12 14.74
C LEU A 217 2.15 -2.98 15.72
N GLU A 218 3.01 -2.06 15.34
CA GLU A 218 3.28 -0.87 16.14
C GLU A 218 3.40 0.34 15.22
N PRO A 219 2.96 1.53 15.67
CA PRO A 219 3.36 2.76 15.01
C PRO A 219 4.89 2.92 15.12
N ALA A 220 5.44 3.84 14.33
CA ALA A 220 6.84 4.21 14.50
C ALA A 220 7.12 4.75 15.93
N PRO A 221 8.37 4.65 16.42
CA PRO A 221 8.76 5.17 17.71
C PRO A 221 8.38 6.64 17.82
N PRO A 222 7.63 7.05 18.85
CA PRO A 222 7.06 8.40 18.88
C PRO A 222 8.09 9.55 18.90
N HIS A 223 9.33 9.28 19.29
CA HIS A 223 10.41 10.28 19.25
C HIS A 223 10.92 10.56 17.84
N GLU A 224 10.92 9.57 16.95
CA GLU A 224 11.25 9.75 15.53
C GLU A 224 10.16 10.61 14.87
N ASP A 225 8.90 10.25 15.11
CA ASP A 225 7.73 10.91 14.53
C ASP A 225 7.59 12.38 14.95
N ILE A 226 7.83 12.68 16.24
CA ILE A 226 7.86 14.07 16.72
C ILE A 226 9.00 14.83 16.05
N GLY A 227 10.17 14.21 15.87
CA GLY A 227 11.31 14.83 15.20
C GLY A 227 10.97 15.25 13.77
N GLU A 228 10.37 14.35 12.99
CA GLU A 228 9.96 14.60 11.60
C GLU A 228 8.87 15.68 11.52
N ALA A 229 7.85 15.62 12.36
CA ALA A 229 6.81 16.66 12.41
C ALA A 229 7.35 18.03 12.86
N ILE A 230 8.36 18.08 13.74
CA ILE A 230 9.02 19.35 14.10
C ILE A 230 9.80 19.90 12.90
N MET A 231 10.47 19.04 12.12
CA MET A 231 11.19 19.48 10.92
C MET A 231 10.29 20.18 9.90
N TYR A 232 9.01 19.79 9.83
CA TYR A 232 8.04 20.47 8.97
C TYR A 232 7.93 21.98 9.27
N LEU A 233 8.14 22.41 10.51
CA LEU A 233 8.05 23.83 10.87
C LEU A 233 9.02 24.69 10.07
N ALA A 234 10.18 24.15 9.69
CA ALA A 234 11.17 24.82 8.87
C ALA A 234 11.06 24.49 7.36
N ASN A 235 10.19 23.54 6.99
CA ASN A 235 10.09 23.08 5.62
C ASN A 235 9.41 24.10 4.70
N PRO A 236 9.81 24.15 3.42
CA PRO A 236 10.97 23.44 2.84
C PRO A 236 12.31 24.04 3.30
N LEU A 237 13.32 23.21 3.62
CA LEU A 237 14.61 23.71 4.13
C LEU A 237 15.41 24.53 3.11
N TYR A 238 15.26 24.22 1.82
CA TYR A 238 15.76 25.06 0.73
C TYR A 238 14.59 25.61 -0.04
N PHE A 239 14.65 26.91 -0.38
CA PHE A 239 13.66 27.55 -1.24
C PHE A 239 14.28 28.73 -1.96
N ASN A 240 14.35 28.65 -3.29
CA ASN A 240 14.84 29.70 -4.16
C ASN A 240 13.72 30.12 -5.13
N TYR A 241 13.52 31.42 -5.26
CA TYR A 241 12.62 32.01 -6.24
C TYR A 241 13.24 33.31 -6.75
N MET A 242 13.33 33.47 -8.07
CA MET A 242 13.95 34.62 -8.75
C MET A 242 15.35 34.94 -8.23
N ASN A 243 16.19 33.90 -8.11
CA ASN A 243 17.56 33.98 -7.58
C ASN A 243 17.65 34.46 -6.11
N THR A 244 16.54 34.48 -5.37
CA THR A 244 16.49 34.86 -3.95
C THR A 244 16.20 33.64 -3.09
N ASN A 245 17.00 33.43 -2.04
CA ASN A 245 16.82 32.34 -1.09
C ASN A 245 15.96 32.79 0.10
N TYR A 246 14.96 31.97 0.46
CA TYR A 246 14.03 32.24 1.56
C TYR A 246 14.20 31.24 2.69
N SER A 247 14.56 31.74 3.88
CA SER A 247 14.66 30.97 5.12
C SER A 247 13.31 30.85 5.85
N GLY A 248 13.21 29.92 6.81
CA GLY A 248 11.96 29.62 7.53
C GLY A 248 11.04 28.67 6.76
N GLY A 249 9.91 28.32 7.35
CA GLY A 249 8.92 27.40 6.79
C GLY A 249 7.71 28.07 6.16
N VAL A 250 6.88 27.26 5.49
CA VAL A 250 5.66 27.72 4.78
C VAL A 250 4.36 27.39 5.51
N PHE A 251 4.38 26.44 6.44
CA PHE A 251 3.16 25.96 7.11
C PHE A 251 2.76 26.89 8.24
N ASP A 252 1.49 27.31 8.27
CA ASP A 252 0.90 28.04 9.39
C ASP A 252 0.78 27.18 10.64
N LYS A 253 0.41 25.91 10.45
CA LYS A 253 0.25 24.89 11.49
C LYS A 253 0.71 23.54 10.95
N VAL A 254 1.27 22.73 11.85
CA VAL A 254 1.74 21.37 11.54
C VAL A 254 1.09 20.39 12.51
N TYR A 255 0.63 19.25 11.99
CA TYR A 255 0.01 18.20 12.77
C TYR A 255 0.72 16.87 12.58
N LEU A 256 0.93 16.16 13.69
CA LEU A 256 1.31 14.76 13.70
C LEU A 256 0.06 13.90 13.87
N CYS A 257 -0.16 12.99 12.93
CA CYS A 257 -1.39 12.22 12.80
C CYS A 257 -1.11 10.74 13.08
N TYR A 258 -1.87 10.15 14.01
CA TYR A 258 -1.83 8.72 14.31
C TYR A 258 -3.16 8.04 14.01
N PRO A 259 -3.15 6.71 13.84
CA PRO A 259 -4.36 5.98 13.52
C PRO A 259 -5.33 5.95 14.70
N LYS A 260 -4.85 5.71 15.92
CA LYS A 260 -5.70 5.56 17.13
C LYS A 260 -5.28 6.47 18.28
N ARG A 261 -6.20 6.62 19.23
CA ARG A 261 -6.00 7.43 20.44
C ARG A 261 -4.97 6.86 21.41
N GLU A 262 -4.89 5.53 21.52
CA GLU A 262 -3.89 4.83 22.33
C GLU A 262 -2.45 5.13 21.88
N ASP A 263 -2.26 5.43 20.58
CA ASP A 263 -0.94 5.71 20.00
C ASP A 263 -0.37 7.08 20.42
N VAL A 264 -1.23 8.03 20.80
CA VAL A 264 -0.81 9.42 21.15
C VAL A 264 -0.74 9.69 22.64
N GLU A 265 -1.29 8.79 23.46
CA GLU A 265 -1.48 9.04 24.89
C GLU A 265 -0.15 9.22 25.63
N GLY A 266 0.87 8.46 25.24
CA GLY A 266 2.23 8.55 25.80
C GLY A 266 3.03 9.79 25.39
N ILE A 267 2.65 10.48 24.30
CA ILE A 267 3.39 11.66 23.81
C ILE A 267 2.67 12.98 23.98
N ARG A 268 1.36 12.94 24.25
CA ARG A 268 0.52 14.14 24.31
C ARG A 268 1.13 15.26 25.15
N SER A 269 1.59 14.95 26.37
CA SER A 269 2.14 15.97 27.27
C SER A 269 3.46 16.57 26.77
N ILE A 270 4.27 15.78 26.06
CA ILE A 270 5.54 16.24 25.47
C ILE A 270 5.22 17.21 24.33
N VAL A 271 4.31 16.83 23.43
CA VAL A 271 3.93 17.66 22.29
C VAL A 271 3.31 18.98 22.77
N GLU A 272 2.36 18.93 23.70
CA GLU A 272 1.67 20.10 24.26
C GLU A 272 2.61 21.12 24.91
N LYS A 273 3.59 20.64 25.70
CA LYS A 273 4.47 21.48 26.50
C LYS A 273 5.72 21.92 25.75
N CYS A 274 6.26 21.08 24.86
CA CYS A 274 7.60 21.27 24.31
C CYS A 274 7.61 21.66 22.83
N THR A 275 6.47 21.63 22.13
CA THR A 275 6.43 21.83 20.68
C THR A 275 5.26 22.73 20.24
N PRO A 276 5.33 23.33 19.04
CA PRO A 276 4.21 24.06 18.46
C PRO A 276 3.31 23.19 17.55
N ILE A 277 3.59 21.90 17.38
CA ILE A 277 2.78 21.01 16.51
C ILE A 277 1.51 20.53 17.22
N GLY A 278 0.50 20.15 16.43
CA GLY A 278 -0.76 19.55 16.91
C GLY A 278 -0.74 18.03 16.85
N LEU A 279 -1.73 17.40 17.51
CA LEU A 279 -1.95 15.95 17.47
C LEU A 279 -3.34 15.62 16.98
N LEU A 280 -3.41 14.66 16.07
CA LEU A 280 -4.65 14.23 15.44
C LEU A 280 -4.74 12.70 15.40
N VAL A 281 -5.94 12.18 15.67
CA VAL A 281 -6.27 10.75 15.62
C VAL A 281 -7.23 10.49 14.47
N LEU A 282 -6.79 9.71 13.48
CA LEU A 282 -7.49 9.52 12.23
C LEU A 282 -8.73 8.62 12.35
N GLU A 283 -8.77 7.68 13.29
CA GLU A 283 -9.95 6.85 13.52
C GLU A 283 -11.20 7.69 13.82
N ASP A 284 -11.07 8.68 14.70
CA ASP A 284 -12.17 9.57 15.08
C ASP A 284 -12.55 10.52 13.94
N SER A 285 -11.55 11.01 13.20
CA SER A 285 -11.76 11.83 12.01
C SER A 285 -12.58 11.11 10.94
N VAL A 286 -12.24 9.84 10.66
CA VAL A 286 -12.94 9.02 9.66
C VAL A 286 -14.34 8.64 10.14
N LYS A 287 -14.49 8.18 11.39
CA LYS A 287 -15.80 7.80 11.97
C LYS A 287 -16.82 8.94 11.91
N ARG A 288 -16.37 10.17 12.13
CA ARG A 288 -17.23 11.37 12.15
C ARG A 288 -17.25 12.12 10.82
N ASN A 289 -16.55 11.60 9.80
CA ASN A 289 -16.41 12.22 8.49
C ASN A 289 -16.02 13.71 8.58
N ASN A 290 -15.09 14.03 9.48
CA ASN A 290 -14.60 15.39 9.75
C ASN A 290 -13.20 15.31 10.35
N TRP A 291 -12.18 15.84 9.66
CA TRP A 291 -10.79 15.74 10.10
C TRP A 291 -10.58 16.37 11.49
N ARG A 292 -11.25 17.49 11.79
CA ARG A 292 -11.14 18.20 13.09
C ARG A 292 -11.68 17.38 14.26
N ALA A 293 -12.56 16.41 13.99
CA ALA A 293 -13.18 15.63 15.05
C ALA A 293 -12.21 14.67 15.74
N GLY A 294 -11.06 14.37 15.12
CA GLY A 294 -9.95 13.61 15.70
C GLY A 294 -8.87 14.47 16.35
N MET A 295 -9.06 15.79 16.45
CA MET A 295 -8.05 16.67 17.04
C MET A 295 -7.94 16.44 18.55
N ILE A 296 -6.78 15.97 18.99
CA ILE A 296 -6.44 15.75 20.41
C ILE A 296 -5.76 16.99 20.99
N LEU A 297 -4.94 17.66 20.18
CA LEU A 297 -4.27 18.90 20.51
C LEU A 297 -4.24 19.78 19.27
N GLU A 298 -4.71 21.02 19.40
CA GLU A 298 -4.62 22.00 18.32
C GLU A 298 -3.17 22.49 18.18
N ALA A 299 -2.69 22.57 16.94
CA ALA A 299 -1.38 23.11 16.62
C ALA A 299 -1.33 24.62 16.93
N LYS A 300 -0.21 25.06 17.52
CA LYS A 300 0.08 26.48 17.68
C LYS A 300 0.56 27.05 16.35
N ARG A 301 0.53 28.38 16.21
CA ARG A 301 1.12 29.03 15.03
C ARG A 301 2.61 28.66 14.93
N ASN A 302 3.04 28.30 13.72
CA ASN A 302 4.43 27.97 13.45
C ASN A 302 5.35 29.19 13.73
N PRO A 303 6.31 29.07 14.66
CA PRO A 303 7.23 30.17 14.98
C PRO A 303 8.25 30.46 13.89
N LEU A 304 8.48 29.52 12.95
CA LEU A 304 9.42 29.65 11.85
C LEU A 304 8.75 30.06 10.54
N LEU A 305 7.46 30.41 10.57
CA LEU A 305 6.70 30.79 9.38
C LEU A 305 7.30 32.02 8.70
N ASN A 306 7.65 31.86 7.42
CA ASN A 306 7.99 32.96 6.53
C ASN A 306 6.78 33.25 5.61
N GLU A 307 6.11 34.38 5.88
CA GLU A 307 4.90 34.78 5.15
C GLU A 307 5.15 35.03 3.66
N GLU A 308 6.31 35.55 3.29
CA GLU A 308 6.65 35.81 1.88
C GLU A 308 6.89 34.51 1.13
N LYS A 309 7.67 33.60 1.73
CA LYS A 309 7.89 32.24 1.21
C LYS A 309 6.58 31.48 1.04
N LYS A 310 5.67 31.57 2.04
CA LYS A 310 4.33 30.99 1.96
C LYS A 310 3.54 31.58 0.80
N ARG A 311 3.51 32.90 0.62
CA ARG A 311 2.80 33.55 -0.50
C ARG A 311 3.33 33.08 -1.85
N ILE A 312 4.65 32.97 -2.01
CA ILE A 312 5.26 32.45 -3.24
C ILE A 312 4.81 31.02 -3.48
N MET A 313 4.87 30.15 -2.47
CA MET A 313 4.42 28.76 -2.61
C MET A 313 2.93 28.66 -2.97
N ILE A 314 2.06 29.49 -2.39
CA ILE A 314 0.62 29.52 -2.72
C ILE A 314 0.42 29.99 -4.17
N LYS A 315 1.12 31.06 -4.57
CA LYS A 315 1.07 31.61 -5.94
C LYS A 315 1.53 30.57 -6.96
N GLU A 316 2.60 29.85 -6.66
CA GLU A 316 3.26 28.90 -7.55
C GLU A 316 2.90 27.43 -7.21
N LYS A 317 1.76 27.20 -6.53
CA LYS A 317 1.35 25.87 -6.01
C LYS A 317 1.23 24.78 -7.07
N TYR A 318 1.08 25.14 -8.35
CA TYR A 318 1.08 24.17 -9.45
C TYR A 318 2.41 23.40 -9.55
N VAL A 319 3.51 23.97 -9.05
CA VAL A 319 4.80 23.30 -8.95
C VAL A 319 4.68 22.13 -7.98
N LEU A 320 3.95 22.26 -6.87
CA LEU A 320 3.70 21.15 -5.94
C LEU A 320 2.96 19.99 -6.61
N LEU A 321 2.00 20.26 -7.52
CA LEU A 321 1.26 19.21 -8.24
C LEU A 321 2.17 18.26 -9.03
N ARG A 322 3.27 18.79 -9.61
CA ARG A 322 4.19 18.00 -10.43
C ARG A 322 5.04 17.02 -9.62
N TYR A 323 5.25 17.31 -8.33
CA TYR A 323 6.08 16.50 -7.42
C TYR A 323 5.29 15.82 -6.30
N ALA A 324 3.96 15.98 -6.30
CA ALA A 324 3.04 15.18 -5.50
C ALA A 324 2.81 13.81 -6.18
N TYR A 325 2.67 12.74 -5.41
CA TYR A 325 2.35 11.42 -5.96
C TYR A 325 0.89 11.38 -6.42
N ALA A 326 0.66 11.21 -7.72
CA ALA A 326 -0.67 11.15 -8.34
C ALA A 326 -1.37 9.81 -8.07
N GLY A 327 -1.81 9.58 -6.83
CA GLY A 327 -2.67 8.45 -6.47
C GLY A 327 -4.12 8.59 -6.93
N THR A 328 -4.58 9.82 -7.21
CA THR A 328 -6.01 10.10 -7.50
C THR A 328 -6.27 11.22 -8.53
N TYR A 329 -5.25 11.89 -9.06
CA TYR A 329 -5.46 13.08 -9.91
C TYR A 329 -5.13 12.88 -11.38
N LYS A 330 -5.92 12.04 -12.08
CA LYS A 330 -6.08 12.21 -13.54
C LYS A 330 -6.95 13.43 -13.89
N GLY A 331 -7.87 13.84 -13.01
CA GLY A 331 -8.83 14.92 -13.29
C GLY A 331 -8.32 16.35 -13.08
N LEU A 332 -7.46 16.59 -12.08
CA LEU A 332 -6.97 17.94 -11.74
C LEU A 332 -5.82 18.39 -12.64
N LEU A 333 -4.90 17.49 -12.99
CA LEU A 333 -3.86 17.77 -13.99
C LEU A 333 -4.48 18.20 -15.32
N GLN A 334 -5.58 17.54 -15.72
CA GLN A 334 -6.28 17.85 -16.97
C GLN A 334 -7.00 19.21 -16.92
N ARG A 335 -7.62 19.60 -15.77
CA ARG A 335 -8.22 20.94 -15.61
C ARG A 335 -7.18 22.07 -15.62
N TYR A 336 -6.04 21.88 -14.96
CA TYR A 336 -4.96 22.87 -14.95
C TYR A 336 -4.26 23.01 -16.31
N LEU A 337 -3.98 21.90 -17.00
CA LEU A 337 -3.43 21.94 -18.36
C LEU A 337 -4.40 22.63 -19.34
N THR A 338 -5.72 22.49 -19.14
CA THR A 338 -6.72 23.15 -20.00
C THR A 338 -6.78 24.66 -19.74
N GLN A 339 -6.61 25.12 -18.49
CA GLN A 339 -6.54 26.56 -18.18
C GLN A 339 -5.24 27.19 -18.68
N TRP A 340 -4.11 26.48 -18.61
CA TRP A 340 -2.81 26.98 -19.10
C TRP A 340 -2.73 27.08 -20.63
N TYR A 341 -3.47 26.24 -21.37
CA TYR A 341 -3.60 26.37 -22.82
C TYR A 341 -4.55 27.50 -23.26
N GLN A 342 -5.31 28.10 -22.33
CA GLN A 342 -6.30 29.14 -22.61
C GLN A 342 -5.91 30.53 -22.09
N SER A 343 -4.75 30.65 -21.44
CA SER A 343 -4.10 31.89 -21.00
C SER A 343 -2.80 32.08 -21.76
#